data_AF-A0A946RY62-F1
#
_entry.id   AF-A0A946RY62-F1
#
_cell.length_a   1.000
_cell.length_b   1.000
_cell.length_c   1.000
_cell.angle_alpha   90.00
_cell.angle_beta   90.00
_cell.angle_gamma   90.00
#
_symmetry.space_group_name_H-M   'P 1'
#
loop_
_entity.id
_entity.type
_entity.pdbx_description
1 polymer ?
#
loop_
_entity_poly.entity_id
_entity_poly.type
_entity_poly.pdbx_seq_one_letter_code
_entity_poly.pdbx_strand_id
1 'polypeptide(L)' 'STTTVSYGLAAASQIRINVYDLNGHLVMKLFEGYQPAGIHTTTFSAANLPSGSYIIHMETSSQENKTYNQKVTLIR' A
#
# COMPACT_ATOMS: atom_id res chain seq x y z
N SER A 1 1.11 6.38 14.70
CA SER A 1 -0.23 5.87 14.32
C SER A 1 -0.03 4.66 13.41
N THR A 2 -0.90 3.66 13.54
CA THR A 2 -0.90 2.44 12.71
C THR A 2 -2.22 2.40 11.94
N THR A 3 -2.15 2.03 10.67
CA THR A 3 -3.32 1.93 9.79
C THR A 3 -3.32 0.56 9.14
N THR A 4 -4.41 -0.18 9.30
CA THR A 4 -4.60 -1.46 8.61
C THR A 4 -5.18 -1.18 7.23
N VAL A 5 -4.52 -1.70 6.20
CA VAL A 5 -4.94 -1.61 4.80
C VAL A 5 -5.37 -3.00 4.36
N SER A 6 -6.63 -3.13 3.95
CA SER A 6 -7.20 -4.36 3.42
C SER A 6 -7.38 -4.24 1.91
N TYR A 7 -6.94 -5.24 1.15
CA TYR A 7 -7.05 -5.25 -0.30
C TYR A 7 -7.43 -6.65 -0.80
N GLY A 8 -8.13 -6.68 -1.94
CA GLY A 8 -8.56 -7.91 -2.59
C GLY A 8 -7.75 -8.17 -3.86
N LEU A 9 -7.30 -9.41 -4.04
CA LEU A 9 -6.68 -9.90 -5.26
C LEU A 9 -7.65 -10.82 -5.99
N ALA A 10 -7.97 -10.48 -7.24
CA ALA A 10 -8.84 -11.29 -8.09
C ALA A 10 -8.15 -12.58 -8.59
N ALA A 11 -6.83 -12.53 -8.75
CA ALA A 11 -6.00 -13.65 -9.19
C ALA A 11 -4.66 -13.62 -8.45
N ALA A 12 -4.02 -14.79 -8.33
CA ALA A 12 -2.70 -14.88 -7.73
C ALA A 12 -1.68 -14.09 -8.57
N SER A 13 -1.00 -13.14 -7.96
CA SER A 13 -0.20 -12.13 -8.66
C SER A 13 1.00 -11.68 -7.82
N GLN A 14 2.05 -11.20 -8.48
CA GLN A 14 3.08 -10.41 -7.80
C GLN A 14 2.48 -9.05 -7.48
N ILE A 15 2.64 -8.62 -6.23
CA ILE A 15 2.13 -7.35 -5.74
C ILE A 15 3.25 -6.52 -5.13
N ARG A 16 3.12 -5.20 -5.26
CA ARG A 16 4.00 -4.23 -4.62
C ARG A 16 3.14 -3.13 -4.01
N ILE A 17 3.32 -2.88 -2.72
CA ILE A 17 2.64 -1.82 -1.99
C ILE A 17 3.70 -0.84 -1.52
N ASN A 18 3.64 0.37 -2.04
CA ASN A 18 4.57 1.45 -1.74
C ASN A 18 3.82 2.58 -1.05
N VAL A 19 4.53 3.29 -0.18
CA VAL A 19 4.03 4.50 0.48
C VAL A 19 4.84 5.68 -0.03
N TYR A 20 4.15 6.69 -0.53
CA TYR A 20 4.74 7.92 -1.05
C TYR A 20 4.32 9.12 -0.19
N ASP A 21 5.17 10.14 -0.13
CA ASP A 21 4.77 11.45 0.35
C ASP A 21 3.96 12.20 -0.74
N LEU A 22 3.44 13.39 -0.41
CA LEU A 22 2.70 14.21 -1.39
C LEU A 22 3.55 14.75 -2.54
N ASN A 23 4.88 14.73 -2.42
CA ASN A 23 5.80 15.13 -3.47
C ASN A 23 6.15 13.96 -4.41
N GLY A 24 5.65 12.76 -4.12
CA GLY A 24 5.93 11.55 -4.89
C GLY A 24 7.22 10.84 -4.49
N HIS A 25 7.87 11.23 -3.38
CA HIS A 25 9.03 10.50 -2.88
C HIS A 25 8.59 9.18 -2.25
N LEU A 26 9.26 8.09 -2.62
CA LEU A 26 9.07 6.80 -1.99
C LEU A 26 9.56 6.86 -0.54
N VAL A 27 8.63 6.77 0.40
CA VAL A 27 8.91 6.80 1.83
C VAL A 27 9.28 5.40 2.33
N MET A 28 8.50 4.40 1.91
CA MET A 28 8.81 2.99 2.22
C MET A 28 8.10 2.03 1.29
N LYS A 29 8.64 0.81 1.20
CA LYS A 29 7.94 -0.35 0.65
C LYS A 29 7.23 -1.07 1.78
N LEU A 30 5.90 -1.11 1.72
CA LEU A 30 5.06 -1.74 2.74
C LEU A 30 4.95 -3.26 2.52
N PHE A 31 4.93 -3.69 1.26
CA PHE A 31 4.93 -5.11 0.89
C PHE A 31 5.47 -5.27 -0.53
N GLU A 32 6.23 -6.34 -0.80
CA GLU A 32 6.64 -6.74 -2.14
C GLU A 32 6.75 -8.26 -2.20
N GLY A 33 5.95 -8.92 -3.05
CA GLY A 33 5.95 -10.37 -3.14
C GLY A 33 4.72 -10.96 -3.83
N TYR A 34 4.68 -12.29 -3.92
CA TYR A 34 3.60 -13.01 -4.59
C TYR A 34 2.51 -13.37 -3.57
N GLN A 35 1.25 -13.14 -3.93
CA GLN A 35 0.12 -13.52 -3.10
C GLN A 35 -0.98 -14.23 -3.90
N PRO A 36 -1.68 -15.20 -3.29
CA PRO A 36 -2.80 -15.89 -3.93
C PRO A 36 -4.01 -14.96 -4.08
N ALA A 37 -4.97 -15.35 -4.93
CA ALA A 37 -6.26 -14.68 -5.00
C ALA A 37 -6.96 -14.74 -3.62
N GLY A 38 -7.63 -13.66 -3.23
CA GLY A 38 -8.26 -13.54 -1.92
C GLY A 38 -8.13 -12.17 -1.30
N ILE A 39 -8.59 -12.04 -0.05
CA ILE A 39 -8.45 -10.81 0.73
C ILE A 39 -7.19 -10.90 1.60
N HIS A 40 -6.39 -9.85 1.54
CA HIS A 40 -5.17 -9.71 2.31
C HIS A 40 -5.19 -8.42 3.11
N THR A 41 -4.42 -8.41 4.19
CA THR A 41 -4.27 -7.25 5.06
C THR A 41 -2.79 -6.95 5.25
N THR A 42 -2.45 -5.67 5.26
CA THR A 42 -1.12 -5.20 5.62
C THR A 42 -1.23 -4.04 6.60
N THR A 43 -0.25 -3.92 7.49
CA THR A 43 -0.24 -2.91 8.54
C THR A 43 0.80 -1.85 8.21
N PHE A 44 0.33 -0.65 7.90
CA PHE A 44 1.17 0.52 7.76
C PHE A 44 1.46 1.13 9.13
N SER A 45 2.73 1.09 9.54
CA SER A 45 3.19 1.74 10.77
C SER A 45 3.94 3.04 10.43
N ALA A 46 3.31 4.16 10.75
CA ALA A 46 3.90 5.49 10.61
C ALA A 46 4.53 5.99 11.92
N ALA A 47 4.99 5.07 12.78
CA ALA A 47 5.56 5.43 14.08
C ALA A 47 6.80 6.34 13.94
N ASN A 48 7.58 6.14 12.88
CA ASN A 48 8.83 6.86 12.62
C ASN A 48 8.71 7.90 11.50
N LEU A 49 7.49 8.18 11.03
CA LEU A 49 7.24 9.14 9.95
C LEU A 49 6.70 10.44 10.54
N PRO A 50 7.13 11.61 10.01
CA PRO A 50 6.56 12.89 10.43
C PRO A 50 5.06 12.93 10.13
N SER A 51 4.32 13.70 10.94
CA SER A 51 2.90 13.96 10.67
C SER A 51 2.74 14.59 9.29
N GLY A 52 1.78 14.11 8.51
CA GLY A 52 1.64 14.50 7.10
C GLY A 52 0.62 13.64 6.37
N SER A 53 0.46 13.88 5.08
CA SER A 53 -0.36 13.02 4.22
C SER A 53 0.54 12.09 3.42
N TYR A 54 0.11 10.84 3.30
CA TYR A 54 0.84 9.81 2.57
C TYR A 54 -0.12 9.09 1.61
N ILE A 55 0.44 8.62 0.50
CA ILE A 55 -0.29 7.89 -0.53
C ILE A 55 0.17 6.45 -0.49
N ILE A 56 -0.76 5.53 -0.25
CA ILE A 56 -0.51 4.09 -0.37
C ILE A 56 -0.89 3.69 -1.78
N HIS A 57 0.09 3.20 -2.53
CA HIS A 57 -0.05 2.78 -3.90
C HIS A 57 0.24 1.28 -4.01
N MET A 58 -0.76 0.53 -4.49
CA MET A 58 -0.63 -0.89 -4.76
C MET A 58 -0.60 -1.14 -6.26
N GLU A 59 0.46 -1.82 -6.69
CA GLU A 59 0.67 -2.33 -8.05
C GLU A 59 0.51 -3.85 -8.05
N THR A 60 -0.19 -4.38 -9.05
CA THR A 60 -0.33 -5.82 -9.27
C THR A 60 0.15 -6.16 -10.68
N SER A 61 0.97 -7.21 -10.83
CA SER A 61 1.45 -7.67 -12.14
C SER A 61 0.48 -8.70 -12.76
N SER A 62 -0.81 -8.52 -12.55
CA SER A 62 -1.84 -9.41 -13.12
C SER A 62 -2.18 -8.97 -14.54
N GLN A 63 -2.71 -9.88 -15.36
CA GLN A 63 -3.16 -9.54 -16.73
C GLN A 63 -4.23 -8.43 -16.74
N GLU A 64 -4.95 -8.25 -15.64
CA GLU A 64 -5.71 -7.03 -15.37
C GLU A 64 -4.85 -6.13 -14.47
N ASN A 65 -4.14 -5.16 -15.05
CA ASN A 65 -3.37 -4.14 -14.32
C ASN A 65 -4.31 -3.28 -13.44
N LYS A 66 -4.74 -3.82 -12.29
CA LYS A 66 -5.56 -3.11 -11.31
C LYS A 66 -4.65 -2.33 -10.38
N THR A 67 -4.83 -1.02 -10.37
CA THR A 67 -4.13 -0.08 -9.51
C THR A 67 -5.09 0.40 -8.43
N TYR A 68 -4.73 0.22 -7.16
CA TYR A 68 -5.50 0.73 -6.03
C TYR A 68 -4.71 1.84 -5.34
N ASN A 69 -5.31 3.03 -5.26
CA ASN A 69 -4.73 4.20 -4.60
C ASN A 69 -5.58 4.56 -3.39
N GLN A 70 -4.98 4.53 -2.20
CA GLN A 70 -5.64 4.96 -0.97
C GLN A 70 -4.85 6.13 -0.37
N LYS A 71 -5.52 7.28 -0.27
CA LYS A 71 -4.98 8.45 0.44
C LYS A 71 -5.17 8.23 1.95
N VAL A 72 -4.09 8.38 2.72
CA VAL A 72 -4.10 8.29 4.18
C VAL A 72 -3.56 9.59 4.77
N THR A 73 -4.35 10.21 5.64
CA THR A 73 -3.92 11.41 6.37
C THR A 73 -3.49 10.99 7.77
N LEU A 74 -2.23 11.24 8.11
CA LEU A 74 -1.71 11.03 9.46
C LEU A 74 -1.86 12.31 10.27
N ILE A 75 -2.79 12.27 11.21
CA ILE A 75 -2.99 13.29 12.24
C ILE A 75 -2.44 12.70 13.55
N ARG A 76 -1.61 13.46 14.27
CA ARG A 76 -1.09 13.09 15.60
C ARG A 76 -1.80 13.89 16.67
#